data_AF-A0A7Y1VJ19-F1
#
_entry.id   AF-A0A7Y1VJ19-F1
#
_cell.length_a   1.000
_cell.length_b   1.000
_cell.length_c   1.000
_cell.angle_alpha   90.00
_cell.angle_beta   90.00
_cell.angle_gamma   90.00
#
_symmetry.space_group_name_H-M   'P 1'
#
loop_
_entity.id
_entity.type
_entity.pdbx_description
1 polymer ?
#
loop_
_entity_poly.entity_id
_entity_poly.type
_entity_poly.pdbx_seq_one_letter_code
_entity_poly.pdbx_strand_id
1 'polypeptide(L)'
;MAVDPTVASDIAAAPGDFYANIHSEAFPAGMIRAQVGAGEVAMTTILAELSGEEEVSVPGEGFGFAALEVFEGEGTIVWFIDAEPIGQPTAAHVHTGALGVEGPVFLDLGVTPDTFFEPGFAPGLWFGSGLVEGIDPGIITEIVGTPGDEYVNVHNEEFPGGVMRGQTFDPNAGPPEGLMGRSTPPSRGDWGHTK
;
A
#
# COMPACT_ATOMS: atom_id res chain seq x y z
N MET A 1 6.10 4.20 26.70
CA MET A 1 5.28 3.17 27.37
C MET A 1 5.86 1.84 26.94
N ALA A 2 6.53 1.11 27.83
CA ALA A 2 7.07 -0.20 27.47
C ALA A 2 5.95 -1.22 27.67
N VAL A 3 5.52 -1.87 26.59
CA VAL A 3 4.70 -3.06 26.69
C VAL A 3 5.59 -4.15 27.27
N ASP A 4 5.14 -4.83 28.32
CA ASP A 4 5.84 -6.01 28.84
C ASP A 4 5.95 -7.04 27.69
N PRO A 5 7.16 -7.48 27.31
CA PRO A 5 7.34 -8.39 26.18
C PRO A 5 6.59 -9.71 26.33
N THR A 6 6.16 -10.09 27.54
CA THR A 6 5.35 -11.30 27.74
C THR A 6 3.90 -11.12 27.30
N VAL A 7 3.35 -9.89 27.29
CA VAL A 7 1.93 -9.64 26.97
C VAL A 7 1.59 -10.11 25.55
N ALA A 8 2.45 -9.83 24.58
CA ALA A 8 2.26 -10.30 23.22
C ALA A 8 2.29 -11.83 23.14
N SER A 9 3.19 -12.47 23.90
CA SER A 9 3.29 -13.93 23.98
C SER A 9 2.05 -14.56 24.62
N ASP A 10 1.52 -13.93 25.67
CA ASP A 10 0.34 -14.44 26.38
C ASP A 10 -0.91 -14.32 25.50
N ILE A 11 -1.09 -13.19 24.80
CA ILE A 11 -2.17 -13.00 23.81
C ILE A 11 -2.07 -14.03 22.68
N ALA A 12 -0.87 -14.28 22.15
CA ALA A 12 -0.68 -15.26 21.08
C ALA A 12 -0.98 -16.70 21.54
N ALA A 13 -0.62 -17.04 22.79
CA ALA A 13 -0.82 -18.39 23.34
C ALA A 13 -2.28 -18.68 23.71
N ALA A 14 -3.02 -17.67 24.17
CA ALA A 14 -4.40 -17.83 24.63
C ALA A 14 -5.26 -16.59 24.30
N PRO A 15 -5.50 -16.28 23.01
CA PRO A 15 -6.17 -15.04 22.62
C PRO A 15 -7.57 -14.92 23.23
N GLY A 16 -8.29 -16.03 23.41
CA GLY A 16 -9.61 -16.05 24.02
C GLY A 16 -9.66 -15.57 25.49
N ASP A 17 -8.51 -15.49 26.17
CA ASP A 17 -8.39 -14.95 27.53
C ASP A 17 -8.33 -13.40 27.54
N PHE A 18 -8.18 -12.79 26.37
CA PHE A 18 -8.06 -11.34 26.18
C PHE A 18 -9.26 -10.78 25.41
N TYR A 19 -9.57 -9.52 25.69
CA TYR A 19 -10.59 -8.77 24.95
C TYR A 19 -10.12 -7.36 24.64
N ALA A 20 -10.57 -6.84 23.50
CA ALA A 20 -10.52 -5.42 23.22
C ALA A 20 -11.77 -4.74 23.83
N ASN A 21 -11.57 -3.58 24.45
CA ASN A 21 -12.64 -2.71 24.93
C ASN A 21 -12.45 -1.32 24.36
N ILE A 22 -13.49 -0.78 23.72
CA ILE A 22 -13.50 0.55 23.15
C ILE A 22 -14.21 1.47 24.14
N HIS A 23 -13.57 2.57 24.49
CA HIS A 23 -14.08 3.55 25.44
C HIS A 23 -14.38 4.88 24.73
N SER A 24 -15.25 5.68 25.34
CA SER A 24 -15.46 7.08 24.96
C SER A 24 -15.68 7.93 26.21
N GLU A 25 -15.69 9.26 26.06
CA GLU A 25 -15.98 10.16 27.19
C GLU A 25 -17.34 9.87 27.84
N ALA A 26 -18.35 9.54 27.03
CA ALA A 26 -19.68 9.20 27.51
C ALA A 26 -19.76 7.80 28.15
N PHE A 27 -18.83 6.90 27.79
CA PHE A 27 -18.80 5.52 28.27
C PHE A 27 -17.38 5.14 28.73
N PRO A 28 -16.91 5.70 29.87
CA PRO A 28 -15.55 5.45 30.37
C PRO A 28 -15.37 4.01 30.86
N ALA A 29 -16.45 3.26 31.12
CA ALA A 29 -16.39 1.83 31.42
C ALA A 29 -16.33 0.92 30.17
N GLY A 30 -16.48 1.50 28.98
CA GLY A 30 -16.50 0.79 27.69
C GLY A 30 -17.85 0.90 27.00
N MET A 31 -17.84 1.16 25.71
CA MET A 31 -19.03 1.17 24.84
C MET A 31 -19.16 -0.10 23.99
N ILE A 32 -18.05 -0.75 23.62
CA ILE A 32 -18.02 -1.97 22.79
C ILE A 32 -16.92 -2.89 23.29
N ARG A 33 -17.20 -4.21 23.39
CA ARG A 33 -16.20 -5.24 23.71
C ARG A 33 -16.23 -6.39 22.71
N ALA A 34 -15.05 -6.94 22.41
CA ALA A 34 -14.90 -8.15 21.60
C ALA A 34 -13.79 -9.03 22.18
N GLN A 35 -14.01 -10.36 22.22
CA GLN A 35 -12.93 -11.30 22.57
C GLN A 35 -11.90 -11.34 21.45
N VAL A 36 -10.62 -11.44 21.81
CA VAL A 36 -9.57 -11.68 20.84
C VAL A 36 -9.69 -13.14 20.39
N GLY A 37 -9.73 -13.35 19.08
CA GLY A 37 -9.78 -14.68 18.49
C GLY A 37 -8.42 -15.08 17.92
N ALA A 38 -8.11 -16.37 17.95
CA ALA A 38 -7.12 -16.95 17.04
C ALA A 38 -7.82 -17.16 15.69
N GLY A 39 -7.57 -16.28 14.73
CA GLY A 39 -7.88 -16.54 13.33
C GLY A 39 -6.56 -16.65 12.57
N GLU A 40 -6.33 -17.77 11.88
CA GLU A 40 -5.38 -17.78 10.77
C GLU A 40 -6.09 -17.10 9.59
N VAL A 41 -6.03 -15.79 9.56
CA VAL A 41 -6.29 -15.06 8.32
C VAL A 41 -5.02 -15.24 7.50
N ALA A 42 -5.09 -16.03 6.42
CA ALA A 42 -4.04 -16.06 5.42
C ALA A 42 -3.95 -14.65 4.84
N MET A 43 -2.98 -13.88 5.36
CA MET A 43 -2.73 -12.50 4.97
C MET A 43 -1.31 -12.42 4.43
N THR A 44 -1.19 -11.96 3.19
CA THR A 44 0.09 -11.76 2.53
C THR A 44 0.25 -10.28 2.22
N THR A 45 1.38 -9.70 2.62
CA THR A 45 1.73 -8.32 2.27
C THR A 45 2.52 -8.30 0.97
N ILE A 46 2.05 -7.56 -0.02
CA ILE A 46 2.75 -7.27 -1.26
C ILE A 46 3.06 -5.77 -1.31
N LEU A 47 4.28 -5.42 -1.68
CA LEU A 47 4.74 -4.02 -1.72
C LEU A 47 5.08 -3.59 -3.13
N ALA A 48 5.06 -2.30 -3.41
CA ALA A 48 5.64 -1.70 -4.60
C ALA A 48 6.30 -0.35 -4.26
N GLU A 49 7.55 -0.17 -4.68
CA GLU A 49 8.23 1.12 -4.64
C GLU A 49 7.86 1.89 -5.92
N LEU A 50 7.16 3.02 -5.77
CA LEU A 50 6.64 3.78 -6.89
C LEU A 50 7.67 4.82 -7.35
N SER A 51 7.85 4.92 -8.66
CA SER A 51 8.66 5.98 -9.28
C SER A 51 8.03 6.44 -10.59
N GLY A 52 8.01 7.75 -10.81
CA GLY A 52 7.64 8.36 -12.07
C GLY A 52 8.63 8.03 -13.19
N GLU A 53 9.91 7.79 -12.86
CA GLU A 53 10.93 7.40 -13.85
C GLU A 53 10.67 6.02 -14.44
N GLU A 54 9.94 5.17 -13.70
CA GLU A 54 9.61 3.83 -14.16
C GLU A 54 8.46 3.83 -15.17
N GLU A 55 7.68 4.90 -15.29
CA GLU A 55 6.65 5.02 -16.35
C GLU A 55 7.26 4.92 -17.74
N VAL A 56 6.65 4.08 -18.60
CA VAL A 56 7.21 3.80 -19.94
C VAL A 56 6.87 4.92 -20.92
N SER A 57 5.60 5.34 -20.92
CA SER A 57 5.06 6.22 -21.95
C SER A 57 5.33 7.68 -21.65
N VAL A 58 5.20 8.11 -20.38
CA VAL A 58 5.48 9.49 -19.95
C VAL A 58 6.10 9.47 -18.55
N PRO A 59 7.43 9.62 -18.43
CA PRO A 59 8.08 9.68 -17.13
C PRO A 59 7.59 10.87 -16.29
N GLY A 60 7.13 10.59 -15.08
CA GLY A 60 6.93 11.58 -14.03
C GLY A 60 8.19 11.76 -13.17
N GLU A 61 8.15 12.65 -12.17
CA GLU A 61 9.28 12.86 -11.23
C GLU A 61 8.92 12.54 -9.76
N GLY A 62 7.72 12.00 -9.52
CA GLY A 62 7.27 11.60 -8.19
C GLY A 62 7.86 10.25 -7.76
N PHE A 63 7.92 10.02 -6.46
CA PHE A 63 8.21 8.72 -5.84
C PHE A 63 7.14 8.41 -4.81
N GLY A 64 7.11 7.17 -4.34
CA GLY A 64 6.13 6.76 -3.35
C GLY A 64 6.22 5.29 -3.02
N PHE A 65 5.20 4.81 -2.34
CA PHE A 65 5.12 3.43 -1.92
C PHE A 65 3.67 2.97 -1.91
N ALA A 66 3.45 1.72 -2.30
CA ALA A 66 2.19 1.04 -2.18
C ALA A 66 2.35 -0.23 -1.36
N ALA A 67 1.43 -0.47 -0.44
CA ALA A 67 1.28 -1.72 0.28
C ALA A 67 -0.09 -2.30 -0.01
N LEU A 68 -0.14 -3.58 -0.36
CA LEU A 68 -1.33 -4.38 -0.56
C LEU A 68 -1.34 -5.48 0.51
N GLU A 69 -2.30 -5.44 1.42
CA GLU A 69 -2.57 -6.49 2.39
C GLU A 69 -3.65 -7.40 1.80
N VAL A 70 -3.25 -8.60 1.38
CA VAL A 70 -4.09 -9.57 0.68
C VAL A 70 -4.68 -10.55 1.69
N PHE A 71 -5.99 -10.47 1.93
CA PHE A 71 -6.75 -11.38 2.76
C PHE A 71 -7.27 -12.53 1.90
N GLU A 72 -6.44 -13.57 1.74
CA GLU A 72 -6.60 -14.58 0.68
C GLU A 72 -7.91 -15.35 0.76
N GLY A 73 -8.30 -15.75 1.98
CA GLY A 73 -9.55 -16.48 2.22
C GLY A 73 -10.81 -15.62 2.09
N GLU A 74 -10.66 -14.30 2.11
CA GLU A 74 -11.77 -13.34 2.04
C GLU A 74 -11.96 -12.79 0.62
N GLY A 75 -10.95 -12.94 -0.25
CA GLY A 75 -10.96 -12.30 -1.57
C GLY A 75 -10.95 -10.78 -1.45
N THR A 76 -10.17 -10.28 -0.49
CA THR A 76 -10.10 -8.86 -0.14
C THR A 76 -8.67 -8.37 -0.19
N ILE A 77 -8.45 -7.18 -0.74
CA ILE A 77 -7.18 -6.46 -0.65
C ILE A 77 -7.44 -5.12 0.02
N VAL A 78 -6.75 -4.87 1.12
CA VAL A 78 -6.63 -3.53 1.72
C VAL A 78 -5.36 -2.90 1.17
N TRP A 79 -5.44 -1.66 0.71
CA TRP A 79 -4.29 -0.98 0.13
C TRP A 79 -3.99 0.33 0.85
N PHE A 80 -2.70 0.68 0.86
CA PHE A 80 -2.16 1.95 1.34
C PHE A 80 -1.20 2.48 0.29
N ILE A 81 -1.32 3.77 -0.03
CA ILE A 81 -0.44 4.42 -1.00
C ILE A 81 -0.01 5.77 -0.45
N ASP A 82 1.28 6.03 -0.46
CA ASP A 82 1.83 7.38 -0.36
C ASP A 82 2.59 7.74 -1.63
N ALA A 83 2.47 9.00 -2.05
CA ALA A 83 3.10 9.49 -3.27
C ALA A 83 3.44 10.98 -3.16
N GLU A 84 4.67 11.35 -3.52
CA GLU A 84 5.15 12.72 -3.53
C GLU A 84 6.34 12.94 -4.49
N PRO A 85 6.52 14.15 -5.04
CA PRO A 85 5.48 15.14 -5.27
C PRO A 85 4.63 14.76 -6.49
N ILE A 86 3.30 14.72 -6.34
CA ILE A 86 2.37 14.55 -7.47
C ILE A 86 1.12 15.44 -7.32
N GLY A 87 0.36 15.63 -8.41
CA GLY A 87 -1.02 16.11 -8.34
C GLY A 87 -1.97 15.06 -7.74
N GLN A 88 -3.19 15.48 -7.38
CA GLN A 88 -4.18 14.62 -6.71
C GLN A 88 -4.41 13.30 -7.46
N PRO A 89 -4.22 12.13 -6.82
CA PRO A 89 -4.54 10.85 -7.42
C PRO A 89 -6.01 10.72 -7.83
N THR A 90 -6.25 10.21 -9.03
CA THR A 90 -7.60 10.03 -9.59
C THR A 90 -7.95 8.56 -9.80
N ALA A 91 -6.96 7.68 -9.96
CA ALA A 91 -7.11 6.24 -10.06
C ALA A 91 -5.81 5.54 -9.64
N ALA A 92 -5.91 4.25 -9.33
CA ALA A 92 -4.76 3.37 -9.18
C ALA A 92 -5.16 1.93 -9.52
N HIS A 93 -4.26 1.20 -10.13
CA HIS A 93 -4.50 -0.15 -10.59
C HIS A 93 -3.30 -1.03 -10.28
N VAL A 94 -3.55 -2.34 -10.16
CA VAL A 94 -2.51 -3.35 -10.40
C VAL A 94 -2.63 -3.75 -11.87
N HIS A 95 -1.51 -3.79 -12.57
CA HIS A 95 -1.40 -4.25 -13.95
C HIS A 95 -0.51 -5.48 -14.02
N THR A 96 -0.77 -6.39 -14.97
CA THR A 96 0.22 -7.43 -15.31
C THR A 96 1.30 -6.83 -16.21
N GLY A 97 2.57 -7.18 -16.01
CA GLY A 97 3.67 -6.76 -16.86
C GLY A 97 5.00 -6.78 -16.11
N ALA A 98 6.04 -7.32 -16.77
CA ALA A 98 7.39 -7.27 -16.24
C ALA A 98 7.94 -5.83 -16.21
N LEU A 99 9.01 -5.62 -15.44
CA LEU A 99 9.71 -4.33 -15.37
C LEU A 99 10.00 -3.75 -16.77
N GLY A 100 9.61 -2.50 -16.99
CA GLY A 100 9.81 -1.84 -18.29
C GLY A 100 8.73 -2.16 -19.34
N VAL A 101 7.75 -3.00 -19.04
CA VAL A 101 6.69 -3.42 -19.98
C VAL A 101 5.33 -2.94 -19.46
N GLU A 102 4.54 -2.31 -20.33
CA GLU A 102 3.14 -1.99 -20.02
C GLU A 102 2.26 -3.22 -20.26
N GLY A 103 1.22 -3.39 -19.45
CA GLY A 103 0.21 -4.40 -19.70
C GLY A 103 -1.19 -4.00 -19.24
N PRO A 104 -2.19 -4.88 -19.41
CA PRO A 104 -3.57 -4.57 -19.09
C PRO A 104 -3.78 -4.39 -17.58
N VAL A 105 -4.86 -3.69 -17.22
CA VAL A 105 -5.35 -3.63 -15.84
C VAL A 105 -5.69 -5.04 -15.38
N PHE A 106 -5.06 -5.47 -14.30
CA PHE A 106 -5.28 -6.75 -13.64
C PHE A 106 -6.31 -6.61 -12.53
N LEU A 107 -6.19 -5.57 -11.72
CA LEU A 107 -7.10 -5.23 -10.64
C LEU A 107 -7.27 -3.71 -10.53
N ASP A 108 -8.51 -3.26 -10.44
CA ASP A 108 -8.83 -1.87 -10.08
C ASP A 108 -8.87 -1.73 -8.55
N LEU A 109 -8.08 -0.79 -8.01
CA LEU A 109 -8.00 -0.54 -6.57
C LEU A 109 -9.17 0.33 -6.06
N GLY A 110 -10.03 0.85 -6.94
CA GLY A 110 -11.16 1.69 -6.57
C GLY A 110 -10.76 3.06 -6.04
N VAL A 111 -9.55 3.52 -6.38
CA VAL A 111 -9.06 4.84 -6.00
C VAL A 111 -9.90 5.93 -6.66
N THR A 112 -10.24 6.94 -5.86
CA THR A 112 -10.84 8.18 -6.32
C THR A 112 -10.19 9.36 -5.59
N PRO A 113 -10.40 10.61 -6.01
CA PRO A 113 -9.91 11.78 -5.27
C PRO A 113 -10.28 11.79 -3.77
N ASP A 114 -11.42 11.22 -3.41
CA ASP A 114 -11.93 11.17 -2.03
C ASP A 114 -11.25 10.07 -1.17
N THR A 115 -10.55 9.11 -1.78
CA THR A 115 -9.78 8.09 -1.06
C THR A 115 -8.38 8.56 -0.67
N PHE A 116 -8.03 9.80 -1.03
CA PHE A 116 -6.74 10.43 -0.75
C PHE A 116 -6.89 11.72 0.03
N PHE A 117 -5.88 12.03 0.83
CA PHE A 117 -5.77 13.26 1.58
C PHE A 117 -4.35 13.84 1.44
N GLU A 118 -4.29 15.14 1.20
CA GLU A 118 -3.05 15.92 1.21
C GLU A 118 -2.89 16.60 2.59
N PRO A 119 -1.83 16.27 3.35
CA PRO A 119 -1.56 16.96 4.59
C PRO A 119 -1.10 18.39 4.32
N GLY A 120 -1.77 19.36 4.92
CA GLY A 120 -1.45 20.78 4.71
C GLY A 120 -0.02 21.22 5.13
N PHE A 121 0.79 20.35 5.73
CA PHE A 121 2.19 20.63 6.05
C PHE A 121 3.18 20.21 4.95
N ALA A 122 2.73 19.47 3.93
CA ALA A 122 3.57 19.00 2.83
C ALA A 122 2.74 18.99 1.52
N PRO A 123 2.64 20.14 0.82
CA PRO A 123 1.94 20.19 -0.46
C PRO A 123 2.57 19.26 -1.50
N GLY A 124 1.75 18.52 -2.23
CA GLY A 124 2.16 17.51 -3.22
C GLY A 124 2.38 16.11 -2.65
N LEU A 125 2.28 15.92 -1.33
CA LEU A 125 2.26 14.62 -0.69
C LEU A 125 0.83 14.13 -0.55
N TRP A 126 0.55 12.92 -1.02
CA TRP A 126 -0.78 12.32 -0.95
C TRP A 126 -0.72 11.01 -0.21
N PHE A 127 -1.61 10.84 0.76
CA PHE A 127 -1.82 9.57 1.47
C PHE A 127 -3.21 9.04 1.13
N GLY A 128 -3.29 7.79 0.73
CA GLY A 128 -4.54 7.11 0.43
C GLY A 128 -4.61 5.73 1.04
N SER A 129 -5.84 5.31 1.33
CA SER A 129 -6.12 3.94 1.74
C SER A 129 -7.52 3.54 1.31
N GLY A 130 -7.71 2.26 1.06
CA GLY A 130 -9.01 1.71 0.72
C GLY A 130 -8.98 0.19 0.73
N LEU A 131 -10.07 -0.41 0.26
CA LEU A 131 -10.18 -1.85 0.14
C LEU A 131 -10.99 -2.23 -1.09
N VAL A 132 -10.69 -3.39 -1.63
CA VAL A 132 -11.44 -4.03 -2.71
C VAL A 132 -11.85 -5.41 -2.23
N GLU A 133 -13.13 -5.74 -2.34
CA GLU A 133 -13.70 -7.02 -1.92
C GLU A 133 -14.25 -7.79 -3.12
N GLY A 134 -14.50 -9.09 -2.95
CA GLY A 134 -15.08 -9.93 -3.99
C GLY A 134 -14.13 -10.15 -5.17
N ILE A 135 -12.83 -10.10 -4.90
CA ILE A 135 -11.76 -10.32 -5.88
C ILE A 135 -11.79 -11.79 -6.32
N ASP A 136 -11.59 -12.01 -7.62
CA ASP A 136 -11.49 -13.37 -8.16
C ASP A 136 -10.35 -14.15 -7.48
N PRO A 137 -10.58 -15.38 -6.99
CA PRO A 137 -9.54 -16.17 -6.33
C PRO A 137 -8.30 -16.43 -7.18
N GLY A 138 -8.42 -16.41 -8.51
CA GLY A 138 -7.29 -16.48 -9.44
C GLY A 138 -6.39 -15.24 -9.35
N ILE A 139 -6.97 -14.04 -9.26
CA ILE A 139 -6.23 -12.79 -9.05
C ILE A 139 -5.47 -12.83 -7.72
N ILE A 140 -6.13 -13.29 -6.65
CA ILE A 140 -5.50 -13.46 -5.34
C ILE A 140 -4.33 -14.45 -5.41
N THR A 141 -4.53 -15.58 -6.09
CA THR A 141 -3.49 -16.61 -6.23
C THR A 141 -2.28 -16.08 -7.02
N GLU A 142 -2.51 -15.29 -8.06
CA GLU A 142 -1.45 -14.74 -8.92
C GLU A 142 -0.66 -13.64 -8.19
N ILE A 143 -1.32 -12.64 -7.60
CA ILE A 143 -0.62 -11.53 -6.91
C ILE A 143 0.23 -12.01 -5.72
N VAL A 144 -0.19 -13.08 -5.03
CA VAL A 144 0.55 -13.71 -3.93
C VAL A 144 1.64 -14.65 -4.47
N GLY A 145 1.35 -15.38 -5.56
CA GLY A 145 2.22 -16.44 -6.08
C GLY A 145 3.37 -15.94 -6.96
N THR A 146 3.19 -14.82 -7.66
CA THR A 146 4.14 -14.28 -8.64
C THR A 146 4.45 -12.79 -8.46
N PRO A 147 4.66 -12.28 -7.24
CA PRO A 147 4.96 -10.87 -7.05
C PRO A 147 6.22 -10.47 -7.84
N GLY A 148 6.09 -9.41 -8.63
CA GLY A 148 7.10 -8.94 -9.58
C GLY A 148 6.69 -9.13 -11.04
N ASP A 149 5.71 -9.99 -11.33
CA ASP A 149 5.08 -10.09 -12.65
C ASP A 149 3.97 -9.02 -12.82
N GLU A 150 3.56 -8.36 -11.73
CA GLU A 150 2.63 -7.23 -11.71
C GLU A 150 3.28 -5.94 -11.21
N TYR A 151 2.63 -4.80 -11.50
CA TYR A 151 2.98 -3.49 -10.96
C TYR A 151 1.77 -2.71 -10.47
N VAL A 152 1.98 -1.89 -9.45
CA VAL A 152 1.03 -0.86 -9.04
C VAL A 152 1.27 0.38 -9.87
N ASN A 153 0.20 0.99 -10.38
CA ASN A 153 0.23 2.22 -11.15
C ASN A 153 -0.73 3.25 -10.55
N VAL A 154 -0.30 4.50 -10.41
CA VAL A 154 -1.09 5.61 -9.88
C VAL A 154 -1.30 6.63 -11.00
N HIS A 155 -2.50 7.20 -11.10
CA HIS A 155 -2.89 8.15 -12.13
C HIS A 155 -3.34 9.47 -11.49
N ASN A 156 -3.21 10.58 -12.22
CA ASN A 156 -3.81 11.85 -11.88
C ASN A 156 -4.35 12.56 -13.13
N GLU A 157 -4.87 13.78 -12.98
CA GLU A 157 -5.44 14.55 -14.11
C GLU A 157 -4.41 14.87 -15.20
N GLU A 158 -3.17 15.16 -14.82
CA GLU A 158 -2.09 15.51 -15.76
C GLU A 158 -1.55 14.27 -16.51
N PHE A 159 -1.49 13.13 -15.83
CA PHE A 159 -0.98 11.86 -16.33
C PHE A 159 -2.06 10.77 -16.21
N PRO A 160 -3.09 10.78 -17.08
CA PRO A 160 -4.15 9.78 -17.04
C PRO A 160 -3.67 8.37 -17.43
N GLY A 161 -2.53 8.26 -18.10
CA GLY A 161 -1.87 6.98 -18.42
C GLY A 161 -1.04 6.39 -17.28
N GLY A 162 -0.78 7.17 -16.23
CA GLY A 162 0.11 6.80 -15.12
C GLY A 162 1.09 7.94 -14.82
N VAL A 163 1.14 8.41 -13.57
CA VAL A 163 2.14 9.38 -13.08
C VAL A 163 3.34 8.69 -12.43
N MET A 164 3.13 7.48 -11.90
CA MET A 164 4.15 6.65 -11.30
C MET A 164 3.72 5.18 -11.24
N ARG A 165 4.70 4.29 -11.32
CA ARG A 165 4.49 2.86 -11.14
C ARG A 165 5.63 2.19 -10.37
N GLY A 166 5.36 0.99 -9.88
CA GLY A 166 6.34 0.15 -9.20
C GLY A 166 5.99 -1.32 -9.33
N GLN A 167 6.97 -2.17 -9.65
CA GLN A 167 6.75 -3.63 -9.62
C GLN A 167 6.44 -4.06 -8.20
N THR A 168 5.54 -5.03 -8.11
CA THR A 168 5.20 -5.69 -6.85
C THR A 168 6.35 -6.56 -6.36
N PHE A 169 6.43 -6.77 -5.05
CA PHE A 169 7.41 -7.68 -4.45
C PHE A 169 6.96 -8.17 -3.07
N ASP A 170 7.45 -9.37 -2.70
CA ASP A 170 7.33 -9.87 -1.33
C ASP A 170 8.36 -9.15 -0.43
N PRO A 171 7.95 -8.48 0.67
CA PRO A 171 8.87 -7.82 1.60
C PRO A 171 9.98 -8.72 2.14
N ASN A 172 9.76 -10.03 2.23
CA ASN A 172 10.77 -10.98 2.69
C ASN A 172 11.79 -11.37 1.61
N ALA A 173 11.40 -11.27 0.33
CA ALA A 173 12.28 -11.48 -0.81
C ALA A 173 13.03 -10.18 -1.20
N GLY A 174 12.45 -9.03 -0.88
CA GLY A 174 12.93 -7.71 -1.30
C GLY A 174 12.51 -7.36 -2.74
N PRO A 175 12.74 -6.12 -3.18
CA PRO A 175 12.33 -5.67 -4.51
C PRO A 175 13.13 -6.39 -5.62
N PRO A 176 12.54 -6.60 -6.82
CA PRO A 176 13.21 -7.14 -7.99
C PRO A 176 14.57 -6.50 -8.28
N GLU A 177 15.53 -7.32 -8.73
CA GLU A 177 16.86 -6.84 -9.14
C GLU A 177 16.74 -5.74 -10.21
N GLY A 178 17.37 -4.58 -9.94
CA GLY A 178 17.31 -3.40 -10.82
C GLY A 178 16.52 -2.21 -10.25
N LEU A 179 15.68 -2.42 -9.22
CA LEU A 179 14.89 -1.38 -8.57
C LEU A 179 15.65 -0.61 -7.48
N MET A 180 16.53 -1.27 -6.71
CA MET A 180 17.26 -0.69 -5.57
C MET A 180 18.17 0.52 -5.89
N GLY A 181 18.36 0.86 -7.17
CA GLY A 181 19.18 2.01 -7.60
C GLY A 181 18.39 3.13 -8.28
N ARG A 182 17.07 2.99 -8.43
CA ARG A 182 16.19 3.91 -9.18
C ARG A 182 15.10 4.56 -8.32
N SER A 183 14.91 4.07 -7.10
CA SER A 183 13.94 4.56 -6.12
C SER A 183 14.56 5.43 -5.02
N THR A 184 15.87 5.74 -5.07
CA THR A 184 16.46 6.60 -4.03
C THR A 184 15.94 8.03 -4.21
N PRO A 185 15.26 8.62 -3.22
CA PRO A 185 14.97 10.05 -3.26
C PRO A 185 16.29 10.81 -3.41
N PRO A 186 16.35 11.93 -4.16
CA PRO A 186 17.55 12.74 -4.18
C PRO A 186 17.94 13.04 -2.74
N SER A 187 19.23 12.83 -2.42
CA SER A 187 19.71 13.03 -1.06
C SER A 187 19.28 14.43 -0.60
N ARG A 188 18.80 14.55 0.65
CA ARG A 188 18.26 15.79 1.25
C ARG A 188 19.20 17.01 1.20
N GLY A 189 20.41 16.86 0.66
CA GLY A 189 21.43 17.89 0.46
C GLY A 189 21.45 18.55 -0.93
N ASP A 190 20.62 18.14 -1.89
CA ASP A 190 20.62 18.69 -3.27
C ASP A 190 19.56 19.77 -3.53
N TRP A 191 18.89 20.26 -2.49
CA TRP A 191 18.11 21.51 -2.55
C TRP A 191 19.07 22.70 -2.64
N GLY A 192 19.68 22.85 -3.82
CA GLY A 192 20.53 23.96 -4.17
C GLY A 192 19.81 25.28 -3.93
N HIS A 193 20.33 26.05 -2.99
CA HIS A 193 20.08 27.48 -2.89
C HIS A 193 20.35 28.13 -4.26
N THR A 194 19.29 28.51 -4.97
CA THR A 194 19.36 29.61 -5.92
C THR A 194 18.99 30.89 -5.19
N LYS A 195 19.90 31.86 -5.30
CA LYS A 195 19.94 33.16 -4.61
C LYS A 195 18.70 34.01 -4.78
#